data_AF-A0A0S3F205-F1
#
_entry.id   AF-A0A0S3F205-F1
#
_cell.length_a   1.000
_cell.length_b   1.000
_cell.length_c   1.000
_cell.angle_alpha   90.00
_cell.angle_beta   90.00
_cell.angle_gamma   90.00
#
_symmetry.space_group_name_H-M   'P 1'
#
loop_
_entity.id
_entity.type
_entity.pdbx_description
1 polymer ?
#
loop_
_entity_poly.entity_id
_entity_poly.type
_entity_poly.pdbx_seq_one_letter_code
_entity_poly.pdbx_strand_id
1 'polypeptide(L)'
;MQGDVEIALVILDDHWRPLHRLHPHEDWRSTARQLLLFKSRWLALHQRRKRDRVATLRPSDIVLTRSLYRRIRPLGMLLADHVIDARNDRFSFRAAGLL
;
A
#
# COMPACT_ATOMS: atom_id res chain seq x y z
N MET A 1 -2.74 -10.33 -19.66
CA MET A 1 -1.52 -10.45 -18.83
C MET A 1 -1.82 -9.88 -17.44
N GLN A 2 -2.38 -10.68 -16.55
CA GLN A 2 -2.74 -10.29 -15.18
C GLN A 2 -1.97 -11.24 -14.26
N GLY A 3 -1.07 -10.72 -13.41
CA GLY A 3 -0.37 -11.55 -12.41
C GLY A 3 1.07 -11.16 -12.04
N ASP A 4 1.63 -10.08 -12.58
CA ASP A 4 3.03 -9.71 -12.28
C ASP A 4 3.20 -8.80 -11.05
N VAL A 5 2.12 -8.17 -10.62
CA VAL A 5 2.12 -7.24 -9.50
C VAL A 5 1.11 -7.70 -8.45
N GLU A 6 1.59 -7.98 -7.26
CA GLU A 6 0.76 -8.24 -6.08
C GLU A 6 0.64 -6.96 -5.26
N ILE A 7 -0.56 -6.68 -4.77
CA ILE A 7 -0.83 -5.56 -3.89
C ILE A 7 -1.36 -6.08 -2.57
N ALA A 8 -0.86 -5.51 -1.48
CA ALA A 8 -1.38 -5.70 -0.15
C ALA A 8 -1.48 -4.35 0.58
N LEU A 9 -2.49 -4.22 1.43
CA LEU A 9 -2.59 -3.15 2.42
C LEU A 9 -2.09 -3.72 3.75
N VAL A 10 -1.14 -3.04 4.38
CA VAL A 10 -0.56 -3.45 5.66
C VAL A 10 -0.99 -2.47 6.73
N ILE A 11 -1.78 -2.93 7.69
CA ILE A 11 -2.20 -2.13 8.83
C ILE A 11 -1.05 -2.12 9.82
N LEU A 12 -0.69 -0.93 10.30
CA LEU A 12 0.45 -0.73 11.20
C LEU A 12 -0.03 -0.30 12.58
N ASP A 13 0.78 -0.47 13.62
CA ASP A 13 0.56 0.20 14.91
C ASP A 13 1.07 1.65 14.91
N ASP A 14 0.95 2.35 16.04
CA ASP A 14 1.47 3.72 16.20
C ASP A 14 3.01 3.80 16.15
N HIS A 15 3.72 2.66 16.27
CA HIS A 15 5.17 2.54 16.07
C HIS A 15 5.53 2.06 14.66
N TRP A 16 4.58 2.09 13.73
CA TRP A 16 4.70 1.66 12.33
C TRP A 16 5.09 0.19 12.15
N ARG A 17 4.78 -0.67 13.12
CA ARG A 17 5.02 -2.12 13.04
C ARG A 17 3.81 -2.79 12.40
N PRO A 18 3.99 -3.79 11.52
CA PRO A 18 2.88 -4.51 10.91
C PRO A 18 2.01 -5.23 11.95
N LEU A 19 0.71 -4.93 11.94
CA LEU A 19 -0.31 -5.64 12.72
C LEU A 19 -1.03 -6.68 11.87
N HIS A 20 -1.41 -6.31 10.65
CA HIS A 20 -2.19 -7.16 9.78
C HIS A 20 -1.96 -6.85 8.30
N ARG A 21 -2.16 -7.85 7.43
CA ARG A 21 -2.03 -7.71 5.98
C ARG A 21 -3.33 -8.12 5.30
N LEU A 22 -3.88 -7.21 4.52
CA LEU A 22 -5.08 -7.39 3.72
C LEU A 22 -4.72 -7.42 2.24
N HIS A 23 -5.30 -8.35 1.50
CA HIS A 23 -5.32 -8.26 0.04
C HIS A 23 -6.56 -7.45 -0.35
N PRO A 24 -6.41 -6.33 -1.08
CA PRO A 24 -7.56 -5.55 -1.51
C PRO A 24 -8.50 -6.41 -2.35
N HIS A 25 -9.78 -6.35 -2.02
CA HIS A 25 -10.84 -6.92 -2.85
C HIS A 25 -11.07 -6.03 -4.08
N GLU A 26 -11.64 -6.62 -5.15
CA GLU A 26 -12.09 -5.84 -6.31
C GLU A 26 -13.09 -4.74 -5.91
N ASP A 27 -13.96 -5.06 -4.95
CA ASP A 27 -14.84 -4.09 -4.30
C ASP A 27 -14.12 -3.33 -3.17
N TRP A 28 -14.00 -2.02 -3.35
CA TRP A 28 -13.45 -1.13 -2.33
C TRP A 28 -14.24 -1.15 -1.03
N ARG A 29 -15.58 -1.26 -1.09
CA ARG A 29 -16.43 -1.19 0.11
C ARG A 29 -16.12 -2.34 1.07
N SER A 30 -15.88 -3.53 0.55
CA SER A 30 -15.46 -4.70 1.33
C SER A 30 -14.09 -4.50 1.98
N THR A 31 -13.13 -3.96 1.24
CA THR A 31 -11.80 -3.59 1.78
C THR A 31 -11.90 -2.54 2.88
N ALA A 32 -12.69 -1.48 2.67
CA ALA A 32 -12.90 -0.42 3.65
C ALA A 32 -13.54 -0.93 4.95
N ARG A 33 -14.53 -1.83 4.86
CA ARG A 33 -15.12 -2.47 6.05
C ARG A 33 -14.06 -3.23 6.85
N GLN A 34 -13.19 -4.00 6.19
CA GLN A 34 -12.11 -4.71 6.88
C GLN A 34 -11.14 -3.75 7.55
N LEU A 35 -10.73 -2.67 6.88
CA LEU A 35 -9.86 -1.65 7.46
C LEU A 35 -10.44 -1.05 8.75
N LEU A 36 -11.74 -0.74 8.75
CA LEU A 36 -12.44 -0.14 9.90
C LEU A 36 -12.55 -1.08 11.12
N LEU A 37 -12.36 -2.39 10.96
CA LEU A 37 -12.34 -3.32 12.10
C LEU A 37 -11.09 -3.16 12.97
N PHE A 38 -10.04 -2.52 12.45
CA PHE A 38 -8.79 -2.32 13.16
C PHE A 38 -8.76 -0.93 13.81
N LYS A 39 -8.38 -0.87 15.09
CA LYS A 39 -8.22 0.39 15.84
C LYS A 39 -6.92 1.14 15.51
N SER A 40 -6.49 1.09 14.25
CA SER A 40 -5.29 1.80 13.80
C SER A 40 -5.62 2.81 12.71
N ARG A 41 -4.95 3.95 12.78
CA ARG A 41 -4.97 4.97 11.74
C ARG A 41 -3.88 4.77 10.67
N TRP A 42 -2.89 3.91 10.91
CA TRP A 42 -1.73 3.80 10.01
C TRP A 42 -1.88 2.63 9.04
N LEU A 43 -1.67 2.93 7.76
CA LEU A 43 -1.70 1.98 6.67
C LEU A 43 -0.43 2.12 5.82
N ALA A 44 0.15 1.01 5.36
CA ALA A 44 1.11 1.01 4.28
C ALA A 44 0.54 0.28 3.06
N LEU A 45 0.85 0.79 1.87
CA LEU A 45 0.64 0.08 0.62
C LEU A 45 1.90 -0.72 0.31
N HIS A 46 1.76 -2.01 0.10
CA HIS A 46 2.87 -2.88 -0.26
C HIS A 46 2.61 -3.50 -1.63
N GLN A 47 3.48 -3.21 -2.58
CA GLN A 47 3.43 -3.70 -3.94
C GLN A 47 4.62 -4.62 -4.18
N ARG A 48 4.39 -5.84 -4.66
CA ARG A 48 5.45 -6.78 -5.04
C ARG A 48 5.42 -7.02 -6.54
N ARG A 49 6.54 -6.80 -7.21
CA ARG A 49 6.72 -7.01 -8.65
C ARG A 49 7.54 -8.28 -8.86
N LYS A 50 6.88 -9.34 -9.34
CA LYS A 50 7.49 -10.68 -9.35
C LYS A 50 8.55 -10.83 -10.43
N ARG A 51 8.37 -10.22 -11.59
CA ARG A 51 9.32 -10.34 -12.72
C ARG A 51 10.36 -9.23 -12.77
N ASP A 52 10.10 -8.11 -12.10
CA ASP A 52 11.04 -6.99 -12.10
C ASP A 52 12.25 -7.27 -11.20
N ARG A 53 13.44 -6.94 -11.70
CA ARG A 53 14.68 -7.02 -10.90
C ARG A 53 14.86 -5.82 -9.98
N VAL A 54 14.35 -4.66 -10.38
CA VAL A 54 14.55 -3.35 -9.75
C VAL A 54 13.19 -2.72 -9.44
N ALA A 55 13.08 -2.05 -8.29
CA ALA A 55 11.84 -1.43 -7.83
C ALA A 55 11.65 -0.02 -8.44
N THR A 56 11.87 0.12 -9.75
CA THR A 56 11.81 1.43 -10.42
C THR A 56 10.43 2.05 -10.30
N LEU A 57 10.35 3.27 -9.77
CA LEU A 57 9.10 4.04 -9.72
C LEU A 57 8.48 4.20 -11.13
N ARG A 58 7.19 3.93 -11.24
CA ARG A 58 6.39 4.07 -12.47
C ARG A 58 5.28 5.10 -12.26
N PRO A 59 4.83 5.82 -13.31
CA PRO A 59 3.69 6.73 -13.21
C PRO A 59 2.43 6.09 -12.61
N SER A 60 2.18 4.80 -12.92
CA SER A 60 1.06 4.03 -12.36
C SER A 60 1.11 3.90 -10.83
N ASP A 61 2.30 3.83 -10.23
CA ASP A 61 2.44 3.71 -8.78
C ASP A 61 2.04 5.03 -8.10
N ILE A 62 2.36 6.17 -8.72
CA ILE A 62 1.94 7.50 -8.24
C ILE A 62 0.42 7.63 -8.29
N VAL A 63 -0.19 7.21 -9.41
CA VAL A 63 -1.65 7.21 -9.58
C VAL A 63 -2.32 6.29 -8.55
N LEU A 64 -1.76 5.11 -8.32
CA LEU A 64 -2.23 4.16 -7.31
C LEU A 64 -2.17 4.76 -5.90
N THR A 65 -1.02 5.32 -5.53
CA THR A 65 -0.78 5.96 -4.21
C THR A 65 -1.79 7.07 -3.96
N ARG A 66 -1.94 7.99 -4.91
CA ARG A 66 -2.90 9.11 -4.80
C ARG A 66 -4.35 8.64 -4.75
N SER A 67 -4.68 7.59 -5.49
CA SER A 67 -6.03 7.02 -5.49
C SER A 67 -6.35 6.34 -4.16
N LEU A 68 -5.40 5.60 -3.59
CA LEU A 68 -5.55 5.02 -2.25
C LEU A 68 -5.66 6.13 -1.19
N TYR A 69 -4.80 7.14 -1.22
CA TYR A 69 -4.82 8.26 -0.28
C TYR A 69 -6.21 8.94 -0.23
N ARG A 70 -6.79 9.23 -1.40
CA ARG A 70 -8.14 9.81 -1.50
C ARG A 70 -9.23 8.89 -0.92
N ARG A 71 -9.08 7.58 -1.05
CA ARG A 71 -10.05 6.59 -0.57
C ARG A 71 -9.97 6.34 0.94
N ILE A 72 -8.78 6.41 1.53
CA ILE A 72 -8.60 6.16 2.97
C ILE A 72 -8.82 7.41 3.83
N ARG A 73 -8.66 8.61 3.26
CA ARG A 73 -8.84 9.88 3.97
C ARG A 73 -10.21 9.99 4.68
N PRO A 74 -11.36 9.64 4.06
CA PRO A 74 -12.66 9.66 4.75
C PRO A 74 -12.78 8.67 5.90
N LEU A 75 -11.90 7.67 5.98
CA LEU A 75 -11.86 6.68 7.06
C LEU A 75 -11.04 7.16 8.27
N GLY A 76 -10.47 8.37 8.22
CA GLY A 76 -9.56 8.86 9.27
C GLY A 76 -8.20 8.16 9.31
N MET A 77 -7.85 7.42 8.24
CA MET A 77 -6.58 6.71 8.13
C MET A 77 -5.53 7.52 7.36
N LEU A 78 -4.26 7.22 7.62
CA LEU A 78 -3.08 7.86 7.07
C LEU A 78 -2.19 6.82 6.38
N LEU A 79 -1.64 7.19 5.23
CA LEU A 79 -0.68 6.36 4.51
C LEU A 79 0.72 6.59 5.10
N ALA A 80 1.21 5.61 5.86
CA ALA A 80 2.55 5.58 6.40
C ALA A 80 3.57 5.39 5.28
N ASP A 81 3.38 4.48 4.34
CA ASP A 81 4.29 4.37 3.20
C ASP A 81 3.60 3.71 1.99
N HIS A 82 4.19 3.88 0.81
CA HIS A 82 4.04 2.96 -0.31
C HIS A 82 5.41 2.33 -0.60
N VAL A 83 5.50 1.04 -0.32
CA VAL A 83 6.70 0.24 -0.54
C VAL A 83 6.51 -0.63 -1.77
N ILE A 84 7.46 -0.56 -2.71
CA ILE A 84 7.54 -1.42 -3.88
C ILE A 84 8.73 -2.35 -3.70
N ASP A 85 8.45 -3.65 -3.63
CA ASP A 85 9.47 -4.70 -3.63
C ASP A 85 9.62 -5.30 -5.03
N ALA A 86 10.86 -5.43 -5.48
CA ALA A 86 11.29 -6.21 -6.63
C ALA A 86 12.26 -7.31 -6.16
N ARG A 87 12.80 -8.11 -7.08
CA ARG A 87 13.64 -9.26 -6.70
C ARG A 87 14.85 -8.89 -5.83
N ASN A 88 15.56 -7.82 -6.18
CA ASN A 88 16.83 -7.44 -5.55
C ASN A 88 16.79 -6.04 -4.94
N ASP A 89 15.62 -5.40 -4.92
CA ASP A 89 15.53 -3.97 -4.66
C ASP A 89 14.19 -3.60 -4.01
N ARG A 90 14.19 -2.50 -3.27
CA ARG A 90 13.04 -1.94 -2.59
C ARG A 90 13.02 -0.43 -2.79
N PHE A 91 11.85 0.09 -3.14
CA PHE A 91 11.60 1.53 -3.20
C PHE A 91 10.56 1.92 -2.14
N SER A 92 10.83 2.99 -1.41
CA SER A 92 9.91 3.60 -0.43
C SER A 92 9.54 5.00 -0.90
N PHE A 93 8.24 5.26 -1.05
CA PHE A 93 7.75 6.60 -1.40
C PHE A 93 8.05 7.61 -0.28
N ARG A 94 7.91 7.21 0.99
CA ARG A 94 8.25 8.07 2.13
C ARG A 94 9.72 8.49 2.09
N ALA A 95 10.63 7.52 1.95
CA ALA A 95 12.07 7.79 1.94
C ALA A 95 12.49 8.68 0.76
N ALA A 96 11.77 8.57 -0.37
CA ALA A 96 11.97 9.40 -1.54
C ALA A 96 11.28 10.79 -1.48
N GLY A 97 10.57 11.11 -0.39
CA GLY A 97 9.86 12.40 -0.24
C GLY A 97 8.62 12.55 -1.13
N LEU A 98 7.96 11.44 -1.47
CA LEU A 98 6.82 11.40 -2.41
C LEU A 98 5.44 11.24 -1.72
N LEU A 99 5.38 11.32 -0.38
CA LEU A 99 4.15 11.22 0.42
C LEU A 99 3.82 12.49 1.17
#